data_AF-A0A956N6U0-F1
#
_entry.id   AF-A0A956N6U0-F1
#
_cell.length_a   1.000
_cell.length_b   1.000
_cell.length_c   1.000
_cell.angle_alpha   90.00
_cell.angle_beta   90.00
_cell.angle_gamma   90.00
#
_symmetry.space_group_name_H-M   'P 1'
#
loop_
_entity.id
_entity.type
_entity.pdbx_description
1 polymer ?
#
loop_
_entity_poly.entity_id
_entity_poly.type
_entity_poly.pdbx_seq_one_letter_code
_entity_poly.pdbx_strand_id
1 'polypeptide(L)'
;MIPIDELLNPIREDAPAGVNLRLDAGDTTFRDLEEKRRQEEAAFSASGEAKYADWNGVARLCQEALEAKSKDLQLCAYLAEAWSYTDGFAGLQAGLSLTRQTLFKYWYLVHPGHEEDEILLPVRAKWLSWM
;
A
#
# COMPACT_ATOMS: atom_id res chain seq x y z
N MET A 1 12.63 5.34 6.18
CA MET A 1 11.99 4.01 6.29
C MET A 1 11.94 3.56 7.75
N ILE A 2 10.78 3.14 8.25
CA ILE A 2 10.62 2.52 9.59
C ILE A 2 10.94 1.01 9.54
N PRO A 3 11.21 0.35 10.68
CA PRO A 3 11.41 -1.10 10.71
C PRO A 3 10.17 -1.87 10.24
N ILE A 4 10.35 -2.82 9.32
CA ILE A 4 9.23 -3.58 8.74
C ILE A 4 8.48 -4.42 9.79
N ASP A 5 9.13 -4.81 10.89
CA ASP A 5 8.52 -5.59 11.96
C ASP A 5 7.39 -4.81 12.65
N GLU A 6 7.49 -3.47 12.73
CA GLU A 6 6.44 -2.60 13.27
C GLU A 6 5.19 -2.65 12.39
N LEU A 7 5.38 -2.65 11.06
CA LEU A 7 4.31 -2.78 10.08
C LEU A 7 3.65 -4.16 10.07
N LEU A 8 4.29 -5.17 10.65
CA LEU A 8 3.77 -6.54 10.74
C LEU A 8 3.02 -6.81 12.05
N ASN A 9 2.92 -5.85 12.97
CA ASN A 9 2.12 -6.01 14.19
C ASN A 9 0.62 -6.10 13.86
N PRO A 10 -0.17 -6.91 14.58
CA PRO A 10 -1.62 -6.96 14.37
C PRO A 10 -2.25 -5.59 14.61
N ILE A 11 -3.23 -5.21 13.78
CA ILE A 11 -3.96 -3.94 13.95
C ILE A 11 -4.74 -3.95 15.27
N ARG A 12 -5.45 -5.05 15.55
CA ARG A 12 -6.20 -5.30 16.79
C ARG A 12 -6.27 -6.80 17.06
N GLU A 13 -6.47 -7.22 18.31
CA GLU A 13 -6.50 -8.65 18.68
C GLU A 13 -7.65 -9.42 18.01
N ASP A 14 -8.83 -8.81 17.95
CA ASP A 14 -10.05 -9.35 17.32
C ASP A 14 -10.11 -9.10 15.80
N ALA A 15 -9.28 -8.21 15.28
CA ALA A 15 -9.17 -7.91 13.85
C ALA A 15 -7.69 -7.72 13.43
N PRO A 16 -6.89 -8.81 13.35
CA PRO A 16 -5.43 -8.71 13.16
C PRO A 16 -5.01 -8.01 11.86
N ALA A 17 -5.82 -8.12 10.80
CA ALA A 17 -5.60 -7.47 9.52
C ALA A 17 -6.33 -6.12 9.37
N GLY A 18 -7.09 -5.68 10.38
CA GLY A 18 -7.90 -4.47 10.31
C GLY A 18 -9.01 -4.57 9.25
N VAL A 19 -9.41 -3.41 8.72
CA VAL A 19 -10.58 -3.30 7.82
C VAL A 19 -10.18 -3.19 6.36
N ASN A 20 -11.08 -3.55 5.45
CA ASN A 20 -10.91 -3.27 4.02
C ASN A 20 -11.19 -1.78 3.76
N LEU A 21 -10.13 -0.98 3.61
CA LEU A 21 -10.25 0.47 3.40
C LEU A 21 -11.04 0.86 2.15
N ARG A 22 -11.22 -0.04 1.17
CA ARG A 22 -12.04 0.25 -0.02
C ARG A 22 -13.54 0.18 0.27
N LEU A 23 -13.93 -0.53 1.32
CA LEU A 23 -15.32 -0.66 1.75
C LEU A 23 -15.68 0.32 2.87
N ASP A 24 -14.68 0.94 3.51
CA ASP A 24 -14.88 1.98 4.52
C ASP A 24 -15.16 3.33 3.84
N ALA A 25 -16.43 3.71 3.78
CA ALA A 25 -16.88 4.95 3.15
C ALA A 25 -16.31 6.23 3.80
N GLY A 26 -15.81 6.15 5.04
CA GLY A 26 -15.18 7.27 5.74
C GLY A 26 -13.68 7.39 5.46
N ASP A 27 -13.06 6.38 4.86
CA ASP A 27 -11.62 6.34 4.65
C ASP A 27 -11.22 6.88 3.28
N THR A 28 -10.21 7.76 3.26
CA THR A 28 -9.73 8.44 2.05
C THR A 28 -8.35 7.98 1.61
N THR A 29 -7.78 6.97 2.29
CA THR A 29 -6.37 6.57 2.14
C THR A 29 -6.01 6.30 0.68
N PHE A 30 -6.79 5.48 -0.02
CA PHE A 30 -6.49 5.16 -1.43
C PHE A 30 -6.65 6.35 -2.37
N ARG A 31 -7.64 7.22 -2.15
CA ARG A 31 -7.81 8.46 -2.92
C ARG A 31 -6.63 9.40 -2.72
N ASP A 32 -6.19 9.56 -1.48
CA ASP A 32 -5.08 10.45 -1.13
C ASP A 32 -3.75 9.86 -1.65
N LEU A 33 -3.59 8.54 -1.65
CA LEU A 33 -2.46 7.85 -2.29
C LEU A 33 -2.43 8.06 -3.80
N GLU A 34 -3.58 7.97 -4.48
CA GLU A 34 -3.67 8.25 -5.92
C GLU A 34 -3.28 9.69 -6.23
N GLU A 35 -3.76 10.65 -5.46
CA GLU A 35 -3.41 12.06 -5.66
C GLU A 35 -1.92 12.33 -5.40
N LYS A 36 -1.31 11.66 -4.41
CA LYS A 36 0.13 11.78 -4.14
C LYS A 36 1.00 11.10 -5.19
N ARG A 37 0.56 9.97 -5.75
CA ARG A 37 1.26 9.25 -6.83
C ARG A 37 1.09 9.93 -8.19
N ARG A 38 0.13 10.84 -8.33
CA ARG A 38 -0.17 11.52 -9.60
C ARG A 38 1.02 12.38 -10.05
N GLN A 39 1.53 12.04 -11.23
CA GLN A 39 2.51 12.81 -11.97
C GLN A 39 1.86 13.37 -13.24
N GLU A 40 2.11 14.63 -13.54
CA GLU A 40 1.51 15.35 -14.66
C GLU A 40 2.57 16.23 -15.30
N GLU A 41 2.80 16.06 -16.60
CA GLU A 41 3.73 16.93 -17.31
C GLU A 41 3.10 18.31 -17.54
N ALA A 42 3.93 19.35 -17.54
CA ALA A 42 3.49 20.72 -17.76
C ALA A 42 2.65 20.90 -19.04
N ALA A 43 2.97 20.13 -20.09
CA ALA A 43 2.27 20.15 -21.37
C ALA A 43 0.80 19.71 -21.30
N PHE A 44 0.44 18.91 -20.28
CA PHE A 44 -0.92 18.39 -20.08
C PHE A 44 -1.62 19.02 -18.86
N SER A 45 -0.90 19.81 -18.07
CA SER A 45 -1.41 20.46 -16.87
C SER A 45 -2.25 21.69 -17.19
N ALA A 46 -3.46 21.77 -16.62
CA ALA A 46 -4.33 22.95 -16.74
C ALA A 46 -3.71 24.23 -16.14
N SER A 47 -2.75 24.09 -15.21
CA SER A 47 -2.00 25.20 -14.62
C SER A 47 -0.75 25.59 -15.41
N GLY A 48 -0.32 24.76 -16.37
CA GLY A 48 0.96 24.88 -17.06
C GLY A 48 2.17 24.46 -16.21
N GLU A 49 1.98 24.01 -14.97
CA GLU A 49 3.04 23.52 -14.09
C GLU A 49 3.06 22.00 -14.04
N ALA A 50 4.27 21.42 -14.05
CA ALA A 50 4.44 19.98 -13.87
C ALA A 50 4.14 19.59 -12.41
N LYS A 51 3.43 18.49 -12.24
CA LYS A 51 3.21 17.86 -10.94
C LYS A 51 4.10 16.62 -10.84
N TYR A 52 4.85 16.54 -9.76
CA TYR A 52 5.65 15.36 -9.43
C TYR A 52 4.98 14.54 -8.33
N ALA A 53 5.18 13.22 -8.37
CA ALA A 53 4.70 12.34 -7.32
C ALA A 53 5.42 12.63 -5.98
N ASP A 54 4.64 12.68 -4.90
CA ASP A 54 5.12 12.84 -3.53
C ASP A 54 5.44 11.48 -2.90
N TRP A 55 6.54 10.85 -3.33
CA TRP A 55 6.91 9.50 -2.86
C TRP A 55 7.13 9.42 -1.35
N ASN A 56 7.64 10.49 -0.72
CA ASN A 56 7.74 10.54 0.74
C ASN A 56 6.37 10.53 1.40
N GLY A 57 5.40 11.29 0.87
CA GLY A 57 4.03 11.27 1.33
C GLY A 57 3.31 9.94 1.08
N VAL A 58 3.58 9.28 -0.04
CA VAL A 58 3.06 7.92 -0.32
C VAL A 58 3.59 6.94 0.72
N ALA A 59 4.92 6.93 0.95
CA ALA A 59 5.54 6.06 1.92
C ALA A 59 4.96 6.28 3.33
N ARG A 60 4.79 7.54 3.75
CA ARG A 60 4.22 7.90 5.04
C ARG A 60 2.78 7.40 5.18
N LEU A 61 1.92 7.69 4.21
CA LEU A 61 0.50 7.33 4.27
C LEU A 61 0.30 5.80 4.24
N CYS A 62 1.11 5.08 3.46
CA CYS A 62 1.10 3.62 3.48
C CYS A 62 1.55 3.06 4.83
N GLN A 63 2.59 3.62 5.45
CA GLN A 63 3.04 3.20 6.79
C GLN A 63 1.94 3.42 7.83
N GLU A 64 1.37 4.63 7.90
CA GLU A 64 0.28 4.96 8.82
C GLU A 64 -0.93 4.02 8.66
N ALA A 65 -1.31 3.71 7.40
CA ALA A 65 -2.41 2.80 7.12
C ALA A 65 -2.09 1.35 7.49
N LEU A 66 -0.87 0.87 7.18
CA LEU A 66 -0.42 -0.48 7.52
C LEU A 66 -0.27 -0.69 9.02
N GLU A 67 0.11 0.33 9.79
CA GLU A 67 0.25 0.24 11.25
C GLU A 67 -1.10 0.24 11.96
N ALA A 68 -2.01 1.12 11.54
CA ALA A 68 -3.17 1.47 12.36
C ALA A 68 -4.52 1.03 11.79
N LYS A 69 -4.60 0.70 10.49
CA LYS A 69 -5.90 0.53 9.84
C LYS A 69 -6.09 -0.81 9.14
N SER A 70 -5.12 -1.23 8.33
CA SER A 70 -5.32 -2.34 7.38
C SER A 70 -4.03 -3.00 6.95
N LYS A 71 -4.00 -4.34 7.00
CA LYS A 71 -3.01 -5.14 6.27
C LYS A 71 -3.55 -5.35 4.86
N ASP A 72 -2.97 -4.65 3.88
CA ASP A 72 -3.45 -4.65 2.50
C ASP A 72 -2.30 -4.80 1.49
N LEU A 73 -2.49 -5.64 0.47
CA LEU A 73 -1.49 -5.94 -0.54
C LEU A 73 -1.19 -4.76 -1.47
N GLN A 74 -2.17 -3.91 -1.76
CA GLN A 74 -1.95 -2.69 -2.53
C GLN A 74 -1.16 -1.67 -1.71
N LEU A 75 -1.40 -1.57 -0.40
CA LEU A 75 -0.58 -0.73 0.47
C LEU A 75 0.86 -1.24 0.55
N CYS A 76 1.06 -2.55 0.66
CA CYS A 76 2.41 -3.15 0.61
C CYS A 76 3.11 -2.84 -0.73
N ALA A 77 2.39 -2.96 -1.84
CA ALA A 77 2.91 -2.63 -3.16
C ALA A 77 3.32 -1.15 -3.24
N TYR A 78 2.40 -0.23 -2.94
CA TYR A 78 2.68 1.20 -3.01
C TYR A 78 3.81 1.64 -2.08
N LEU A 79 3.94 1.01 -0.90
CA LEU A 79 5.05 1.28 -0.01
C LEU A 79 6.40 0.82 -0.59
N ALA A 80 6.44 -0.37 -1.21
CA ALA A 80 7.65 -0.85 -1.87
C ALA A 80 8.06 0.03 -3.06
N GLU A 81 7.09 0.50 -3.84
CA GLU A 81 7.32 1.45 -4.93
C GLU A 81 7.88 2.76 -4.36
N ALA A 82 7.21 3.34 -3.35
CA ALA A 82 7.64 4.58 -2.74
C ALA A 82 9.05 4.48 -2.14
N TRP A 83 9.35 3.40 -1.41
CA TRP A 83 10.69 3.14 -0.88
C TRP A 83 11.72 2.89 -1.98
N SER A 84 11.34 2.34 -3.13
CA SER A 84 12.26 2.24 -4.27
C SER A 84 12.68 3.62 -4.81
N TYR A 85 11.79 4.61 -4.76
CA TYR A 85 12.08 5.99 -5.15
C TYR A 85 12.85 6.77 -4.07
N THR A 86 12.57 6.53 -2.78
CA THR A 86 13.19 7.30 -1.68
C THR A 86 14.50 6.71 -1.17
N ASP A 87 14.63 5.38 -1.18
CA ASP A 87 15.73 4.64 -0.56
C ASP A 87 16.43 3.68 -1.57
N GLY A 88 16.03 3.71 -2.84
CA GLY A 88 16.63 2.91 -3.92
C GLY A 88 16.45 1.40 -3.71
N PHE A 89 17.46 0.60 -4.07
CA PHE A 89 17.40 -0.86 -3.96
C PHE A 89 17.20 -1.36 -2.53
N ALA A 90 17.71 -0.64 -1.52
CA ALA A 90 17.49 -1.02 -0.13
C ALA A 90 16.01 -0.90 0.25
N GLY A 91 15.35 0.16 -0.23
CA GLY A 91 13.92 0.36 -0.07
C GLY A 91 13.08 -0.70 -0.81
N LEU A 92 13.46 -1.02 -2.06
CA LEU A 92 12.80 -2.09 -2.81
C LEU A 92 12.90 -3.44 -2.09
N GLN A 93 14.09 -3.81 -1.60
CA GLN A 93 14.30 -5.03 -0.84
C GLN A 93 13.41 -5.08 0.42
N ALA A 94 13.35 -3.97 1.16
CA ALA A 94 12.51 -3.88 2.36
C ALA A 94 11.02 -4.02 2.02
N GLY A 95 10.56 -3.38 0.96
CA GLY A 95 9.18 -3.47 0.47
C GLY A 95 8.79 -4.89 0.04
N LEU A 96 9.66 -5.58 -0.71
CA LEU A 96 9.45 -6.99 -1.09
C LEU A 96 9.44 -7.91 0.13
N SER A 97 10.32 -7.66 1.10
CA SER A 97 10.35 -8.41 2.36
C SER A 97 9.06 -8.23 3.16
N LEU A 98 8.57 -6.99 3.27
CA LEU A 98 7.30 -6.67 3.91
C LEU A 98 6.15 -7.41 3.23
N THR A 99 6.00 -7.31 1.90
CA THR A 99 4.94 -7.99 1.14
C THR A 99 4.97 -9.50 1.40
N ARG A 100 6.14 -10.13 1.30
CA ARG A 100 6.32 -11.55 1.56
C ARG A 100 5.88 -11.93 2.97
N GLN A 101 6.33 -11.20 3.98
CA GLN A 101 6.00 -11.49 5.38
C GLN A 101 4.53 -11.24 5.72
N THR A 102 3.92 -10.20 5.14
CA THR A 102 2.48 -9.95 5.25
C THR A 102 1.69 -11.13 4.68
N LEU A 103 2.07 -11.64 3.51
CA LEU A 103 1.43 -12.82 2.93
C LEU A 103 1.59 -14.07 3.81
N PHE A 104 2.76 -14.31 4.39
CA PHE A 104 2.96 -15.45 5.30
C PHE A 104 2.12 -15.34 6.58
N LYS A 105 2.05 -14.14 7.16
CA LYS A 105 1.40 -13.92 8.47
C LYS A 105 -0.10 -13.75 8.39
N TYR A 106 -0.59 -13.15 7.31
CA TYR A 106 -1.99 -12.72 7.16
C TYR A 106 -2.67 -13.32 5.92
N TRP A 107 -2.19 -14.42 5.34
CA TRP A 107 -2.70 -14.96 4.07
C TRP A 107 -4.23 -14.99 3.95
N TYR A 108 -4.94 -15.43 4.99
CA TYR A 108 -6.40 -15.54 5.00
C TYR A 108 -7.12 -14.25 5.43
N LEU A 109 -6.40 -13.28 5.99
CA LEU A 109 -6.96 -12.06 6.58
C LEU A 109 -6.61 -10.78 5.81
N VAL A 110 -5.51 -10.78 5.03
CA VAL A 110 -4.99 -9.62 4.32
C VAL A 110 -5.93 -9.19 3.21
N HIS A 111 -6.10 -7.87 3.09
CA HIS A 111 -6.95 -7.23 2.09
C HIS A 111 -6.22 -7.06 0.74
N PRO A 112 -6.91 -7.14 -0.40
CA PRO A 112 -8.27 -7.68 -0.55
C PRO A 112 -8.38 -9.14 -0.09
N GLY A 113 -9.49 -9.45 0.57
CA GLY A 113 -9.78 -10.73 1.21
C GLY A 113 -9.75 -11.92 0.26
N HIS A 114 -9.68 -13.12 0.84
CA HIS A 114 -9.73 -14.40 0.15
C HIS A 114 -10.95 -15.18 0.64
N GLU A 115 -12.14 -14.75 0.24
CA GLU A 115 -13.30 -15.63 0.25
C GLU A 115 -13.58 -16.12 -1.18
N GLU A 116 -14.08 -17.36 -1.31
CA GLU A 116 -14.38 -18.01 -2.59
C GLU A 116 -15.36 -17.19 -3.46
N ASP A 117 -16.19 -16.34 -2.83
CA ASP A 117 -17.17 -15.48 -3.49
C ASP A 117 -16.76 -13.99 -3.55
N GLU A 118 -15.64 -13.59 -2.95
CA GLU A 118 -15.23 -12.18 -2.92
C GLU A 118 -14.36 -11.79 -4.13
N ILE A 119 -13.19 -12.42 -4.30
CA ILE A 119 -12.19 -11.99 -5.31
C ILE A 119 -11.36 -13.18 -5.82
N LEU A 120 -11.32 -13.36 -7.14
CA LEU A 120 -10.45 -14.37 -7.80
C LEU A 120 -8.96 -14.10 -7.52
N LEU A 121 -8.16 -15.15 -7.30
CA LEU A 121 -6.72 -15.04 -7.01
C LEU A 121 -5.94 -14.12 -7.98
N PRO A 122 -6.16 -14.13 -9.31
CA PRO A 122 -5.48 -13.21 -10.22
C PRO A 122 -5.84 -11.73 -9.95
N VAL A 123 -7.08 -11.46 -9.55
CA VAL A 123 -7.54 -10.11 -9.19
C VAL A 123 -6.93 -9.69 -7.85
N ARG A 124 -6.81 -10.62 -6.90
CA ARG A 124 -6.13 -10.40 -5.62
C ARG A 124 -4.64 -10.07 -5.80
N ALA A 125 -3.96 -10.78 -6.69
CA ALA A 125 -2.54 -10.60 -6.99
C ALA A 125 -2.25 -9.40 -7.92
N LYS A 126 -3.28 -8.76 -8.50
CA LYS A 126 -3.14 -7.64 -9.45
C LYS A 126 -2.19 -6.55 -8.94
N TRP A 127 -2.26 -6.23 -7.65
CA TRP A 127 -1.46 -5.14 -7.06
C TRP A 127 0.03 -5.46 -6.96
N LEU A 128 0.40 -6.73 -7.05
CA LEU A 128 1.76 -7.22 -6.97
C LEU A 128 2.36 -7.52 -8.35
N SER A 129 1.63 -7.31 -9.45
CA SER A 129 2.03 -7.77 -10.78
C SER A 129 3.28 -7.09 -11.36
N TRP A 130 3.64 -5.92 -10.83
CA TRP A 130 4.81 -5.14 -11.25
C TRP A 130 6.05 -5.44 -10.41
N MET A 131 5.89 -6.14 -9.27
CA MET A 131 6.98 -6.54 -8.38
C MET A 131 7.72 -7.75 -8.92
#